data_AF-A0A4Q3DNB9-F1
#
_entry.id   AF-A0A4Q3DNB9-F1
#
_cell.length_a   1.000
_cell.length_b   1.000
_cell.length_c   1.000
_cell.angle_alpha   90.00
_cell.angle_beta   90.00
_cell.angle_gamma   90.00
#
_symmetry.space_group_name_H-M   'P 1'
#
loop_
_entity.id
_entity.type
_entity.pdbx_description
1 polymer ?
#
loop_
_entity_poly.entity_id
_entity_poly.type
_entity_poly.pdbx_seq_one_letter_code
_entity_poly.pdbx_strand_id
1 'polypeptide(L)'
;MRNNGVVWGAVVLGLVLLLGLIFGVQLNNSVSAVDQRSKALEARLNAVADDAAFTALEQRQADLEAKIATLAPTDLKPLESAMEELRTGLAGLESRFATFVPAGLDALTARLDTLEQAVNDAAPTDLTPVTASVEALRTDVTSLKGDVTAVRTDLGAVATQLGDFSPAAFDTRLATIETNVAALGTPPADDDAPTANPEVAALGARIEAIESRLAAITEPDLQPLEARIDALDARLAAISFPSLLPIEERIAAIDAKLTEFAPADLGPLQGEIASIQTDLMALRGDLAGKATPADVAAIADQLTAIGTRIDALPSVDVGPLSAAIGSLEAGLQGLQAQVADLSALRTDVDGLKTNPPAIAPFRALESIYFGAASTSPSGDELAKIVALAQRLGANPGELSIVGFSDSSGPAELNRSLSLRRAAAVRLALINAGVPGAAVTSVTGLGEDAPPVATDDDTEEAGNRVAVIYGR
;
A
#
# COMPACT_ATOMS: atom_id res chain seq x y z
N MET A 1 173.45 -76.46 -21.10
CA MET A 1 172.59 -75.59 -20.28
C MET A 1 171.86 -74.60 -21.18
N ARG A 2 170.53 -74.76 -21.36
CA ARG A 2 169.51 -73.75 -21.75
C ARG A 2 168.45 -74.38 -22.66
N ASN A 3 167.27 -74.66 -22.11
CA ASN A 3 166.02 -74.75 -22.90
C ASN A 3 164.78 -74.34 -22.09
N ASN A 4 164.89 -73.33 -21.21
CA ASN A 4 163.78 -72.93 -20.32
C ASN A 4 162.83 -71.87 -20.94
N GLY A 5 163.22 -71.21 -22.04
CA GLY A 5 162.36 -70.23 -22.74
C GLY A 5 161.19 -70.87 -23.51
N VAL A 6 161.41 -72.07 -24.06
CA VAL A 6 160.37 -72.82 -24.79
C VAL A 6 159.30 -73.37 -23.82
N VAL A 7 159.74 -73.80 -22.63
CA VAL A 7 158.83 -74.35 -21.61
C VAL A 7 157.90 -73.26 -21.06
N TRP A 8 158.43 -72.08 -20.71
CA TRP A 8 157.60 -70.95 -20.27
C TRP A 8 156.64 -70.44 -21.37
N GLY A 9 157.08 -70.41 -22.64
CA GLY A 9 156.20 -70.08 -23.77
C GLY A 9 155.05 -71.08 -23.95
N ALA A 10 155.31 -72.38 -23.81
CA ALA A 10 154.29 -73.42 -23.88
C ALA A 10 153.29 -73.34 -22.70
N VAL A 11 153.76 -73.03 -21.48
CA VAL A 11 152.90 -72.86 -20.31
C VAL A 11 151.98 -71.64 -20.46
N VAL A 12 152.51 -70.49 -20.89
CA VAL A 12 151.70 -69.29 -21.12
C VAL A 12 150.69 -69.53 -22.24
N LEU A 13 151.09 -70.16 -23.34
CA LEU A 13 150.19 -70.50 -24.44
C LEU A 13 149.08 -71.46 -23.97
N GLY A 14 149.42 -72.46 -23.16
CA GLY A 14 148.46 -73.39 -22.57
C GLY A 14 147.48 -72.70 -21.62
N LEU A 15 147.94 -71.74 -20.81
CA LEU A 15 147.10 -70.98 -19.89
C LEU A 15 146.15 -70.02 -20.62
N VAL A 16 146.63 -69.36 -21.68
CA VAL A 16 145.79 -68.52 -22.56
C VAL A 16 144.75 -69.36 -23.30
N LEU A 17 145.12 -70.54 -23.81
CA LEU A 17 144.18 -71.45 -24.44
C LEU A 17 143.12 -71.96 -23.44
N LEU A 18 143.53 -72.31 -22.22
CA LEU A 18 142.61 -72.75 -21.17
C LEU A 18 141.64 -71.64 -20.75
N LEU A 19 142.15 -70.43 -20.53
CA LEU A 19 141.31 -69.26 -20.21
C LEU A 19 140.37 -68.91 -21.36
N GLY A 20 140.83 -69.01 -22.61
CA GLY A 20 139.98 -68.83 -23.79
C GLY A 20 138.86 -69.87 -23.89
N LEU A 21 139.13 -71.12 -23.50
CA LEU A 21 138.15 -72.20 -23.50
C LEU A 21 137.11 -72.01 -22.38
N ILE A 22 137.55 -71.62 -21.18
CA ILE A 22 136.66 -71.32 -20.05
C ILE A 22 135.75 -70.11 -20.38
N PHE A 23 136.33 -69.03 -20.92
CA PHE A 23 135.58 -67.84 -21.31
C PHE A 23 134.58 -68.14 -22.45
N GLY A 24 134.98 -68.96 -23.43
CA GLY A 24 134.10 -69.40 -24.51
C GLY A 24 132.89 -70.21 -24.01
N VAL A 25 133.09 -71.12 -23.05
CA VAL A 25 132.00 -71.89 -22.44
C VAL A 25 131.06 -70.98 -21.63
N GLN A 26 131.62 -70.03 -20.87
CA GLN A 26 130.84 -69.13 -20.04
C GLN A 26 130.00 -68.14 -20.86
N LEU A 27 130.53 -67.65 -21.99
CA LEU A 27 129.78 -66.87 -22.97
C LEU A 27 128.66 -67.70 -23.62
N ASN A 28 128.93 -68.93 -24.05
CA ASN A 28 127.93 -69.78 -24.70
C ASN A 28 126.74 -70.10 -23.78
N ASN A 29 127.01 -70.34 -22.49
CA ASN A 29 125.96 -70.55 -21.50
C ASN A 29 125.13 -69.27 -21.26
N SER A 30 125.78 -68.11 -21.24
CA SER A 30 125.10 -66.81 -21.06
C SER A 30 124.21 -66.47 -22.27
N VAL A 31 124.70 -66.72 -23.48
CA VAL A 31 123.94 -66.51 -24.73
C VAL A 31 122.73 -67.44 -24.79
N SER A 32 122.89 -68.72 -24.40
CA SER A 32 121.78 -69.68 -24.37
C SER A 32 120.71 -69.30 -23.34
N ALA A 33 121.12 -68.78 -22.18
CA ALA A 33 120.19 -68.30 -21.16
C ALA A 33 119.42 -67.04 -21.62
N VAL A 34 120.08 -66.15 -22.36
CA VAL A 34 119.43 -64.98 -22.97
C VAL A 34 118.47 -65.39 -24.07
N ASP A 35 118.81 -66.37 -24.91
CA ASP A 35 117.93 -66.90 -25.96
C ASP A 35 116.66 -67.56 -25.36
N GLN A 36 116.81 -68.36 -24.30
CA GLN A 36 115.67 -68.94 -23.58
C GLN A 36 114.78 -67.86 -22.96
N ARG A 37 115.37 -66.81 -22.38
CA ARG A 37 114.61 -65.68 -21.83
C ARG A 37 113.89 -64.90 -22.92
N SER A 38 114.53 -64.67 -24.07
CA SER A 38 113.92 -64.01 -25.22
C SER A 38 112.70 -64.79 -25.72
N LYS A 39 112.84 -66.11 -25.93
CA LYS A 39 111.74 -66.98 -26.36
C LYS A 39 110.61 -67.05 -25.34
N ALA A 40 110.94 -67.07 -24.04
CA ALA A 40 109.93 -67.03 -22.98
C ALA A 40 109.19 -65.68 -22.94
N LEU A 41 109.88 -64.58 -23.24
CA LEU A 41 109.27 -63.25 -23.32
C LEU A 41 108.37 -63.12 -24.56
N GLU A 42 108.82 -63.59 -25.72
CA GLU A 42 108.03 -63.64 -26.96
C GLU A 42 106.76 -64.48 -26.79
N ALA A 43 106.87 -65.65 -26.16
CA ALA A 43 105.71 -66.51 -25.90
C ALA A 43 104.70 -65.83 -24.95
N ARG A 44 105.19 -65.10 -23.93
CA ARG A 44 104.33 -64.35 -23.01
C ARG A 44 103.69 -63.13 -23.68
N LEU A 45 104.40 -62.44 -24.56
CA LEU A 45 103.88 -61.27 -25.26
C LEU A 45 102.81 -61.68 -26.28
N ASN A 46 103.03 -62.76 -27.03
CA ASN A 46 102.00 -63.28 -27.94
C ASN A 46 100.77 -63.80 -27.19
N ALA A 47 100.94 -64.42 -26.02
CA ALA A 47 99.81 -64.88 -25.21
C ALA A 47 98.93 -63.74 -24.67
N VAL A 48 99.48 -62.54 -24.48
CA VAL A 48 98.71 -61.33 -24.09
C VAL A 48 98.06 -60.68 -25.31
N ALA A 49 98.72 -60.71 -26.47
CA ALA A 49 98.17 -60.17 -27.71
C ALA A 49 97.02 -61.02 -28.29
N ASP A 50 97.06 -62.34 -28.08
CA ASP A 50 95.99 -63.28 -28.45
C ASP A 50 94.95 -63.49 -27.31
N ASP A 51 95.02 -62.70 -26.23
CA ASP A 51 94.08 -62.83 -25.12
C ASP A 51 92.70 -62.29 -25.52
N ALA A 52 91.80 -63.22 -25.82
CA ALA A 52 90.40 -62.94 -26.15
C ALA A 52 89.71 -62.04 -25.10
N ALA A 53 90.20 -62.02 -23.85
CA ALA A 53 89.69 -61.14 -22.80
C ALA A 53 89.93 -59.65 -23.09
N PHE A 54 91.07 -59.29 -23.71
CA PHE A 54 91.40 -57.89 -23.99
C PHE A 54 90.56 -57.34 -25.15
N THR A 55 90.45 -58.12 -26.23
CA THR A 55 89.58 -57.78 -27.38
C THR A 55 88.11 -57.71 -26.97
N ALA A 56 87.65 -58.59 -26.06
CA ALA A 56 86.30 -58.54 -25.52
C ALA A 56 86.05 -57.29 -24.65
N LEU A 57 87.05 -56.85 -23.88
CA LEU A 57 86.96 -55.61 -23.09
C LEU A 57 86.91 -54.37 -23.99
N GLU A 58 87.70 -54.30 -25.04
CA GLU A 58 87.72 -53.18 -25.98
C GLU A 58 86.39 -53.06 -26.74
N GLN A 59 85.82 -54.20 -27.15
CA GLN A 59 84.52 -54.24 -27.81
C GLN A 59 83.36 -53.90 -26.86
N ARG A 60 83.44 -54.29 -25.58
CA ARG A 60 82.48 -53.89 -24.53
C ARG A 60 82.57 -52.41 -24.18
N GLN A 61 83.79 -51.84 -24.14
CA GLN A 61 83.97 -50.40 -23.95
C GLN A 61 83.28 -49.61 -25.07
N ALA A 62 83.47 -50.01 -26.32
CA ALA A 62 82.83 -49.35 -27.46
C ALA A 62 81.28 -49.46 -27.41
N ASP A 63 80.74 -50.59 -26.97
CA ASP A 63 79.28 -50.80 -26.83
C ASP A 63 78.69 -49.97 -25.68
N LEU A 64 79.42 -49.83 -24.56
CA LEU A 64 79.06 -48.94 -23.45
C LEU A 64 79.11 -47.46 -23.84
N GLU A 65 80.14 -47.03 -24.58
CA GLU A 65 80.23 -45.66 -25.08
C GLU A 65 79.07 -45.35 -26.06
N ALA A 66 78.69 -46.30 -26.90
CA ALA A 66 77.52 -46.17 -27.78
C ALA A 66 76.20 -46.09 -26.99
N LYS A 67 76.01 -46.92 -25.96
CA LYS A 67 74.82 -46.89 -25.10
C LYS A 67 74.71 -45.60 -24.26
N ILE A 68 75.83 -45.10 -23.73
CA ILE A 68 75.88 -43.83 -23.01
C ILE A 68 75.56 -42.67 -23.95
N ALA A 69 76.05 -42.70 -25.20
CA ALA A 69 75.71 -41.69 -26.20
C ALA A 69 74.21 -41.66 -26.56
N THR A 70 73.48 -42.77 -26.38
CA THR A 70 72.01 -42.82 -26.58
C THR A 70 71.19 -42.37 -25.37
N LEU A 71 71.79 -42.29 -24.17
CA LEU A 71 71.15 -41.74 -22.96
C LEU A 71 71.26 -40.21 -22.98
N ALA A 72 70.41 -39.54 -23.74
CA ALA A 72 70.28 -38.07 -23.69
C ALA A 72 69.82 -37.61 -22.29
N PRO A 73 70.23 -36.41 -21.80
CA PRO A 73 69.75 -35.90 -20.52
C PRO A 73 68.23 -35.80 -20.55
N THR A 74 67.57 -36.39 -19.55
CA THR A 74 66.11 -36.48 -19.42
C THR A 74 65.47 -35.13 -19.73
N ASP A 75 64.63 -35.04 -20.76
CA ASP A 75 64.05 -33.77 -21.21
C ASP A 75 63.11 -33.24 -20.12
N LEU A 76 63.54 -32.21 -19.39
CA LEU A 76 62.77 -31.57 -18.32
C LEU A 76 61.77 -30.53 -18.85
N LYS A 77 61.78 -30.25 -20.16
CA LYS A 77 60.82 -29.35 -20.80
C LYS A 77 59.35 -29.66 -20.49
N PRO A 78 58.90 -30.92 -20.39
CA PRO A 78 57.52 -31.22 -20.03
C PRO A 78 57.14 -30.74 -18.61
N LEU A 79 58.08 -30.81 -17.66
CA LEU A 79 57.86 -30.34 -16.28
C LEU A 79 57.84 -28.80 -16.23
N GLU A 80 58.72 -28.14 -16.99
CA GLU A 80 58.72 -26.68 -17.12
C GLU A 80 57.44 -26.17 -17.78
N SER A 81 56.97 -26.82 -18.86
CA SER A 81 55.69 -26.51 -19.51
C SER A 81 54.52 -26.69 -18.55
N ALA A 82 54.48 -27.77 -17.77
CA ALA A 82 53.42 -28.01 -16.80
C ALA A 82 53.39 -26.96 -15.67
N MET A 83 54.57 -26.51 -15.20
CA MET A 83 54.65 -25.43 -14.21
C MET A 83 54.20 -24.07 -14.77
N GLU A 84 54.53 -23.76 -16.03
CA GLU A 84 54.12 -22.52 -16.68
C GLU A 84 52.61 -22.50 -16.96
N GLU A 85 52.03 -23.66 -17.25
CA GLU A 85 50.59 -23.83 -17.43
C GLU A 85 49.82 -23.67 -16.10
N LEU A 86 50.36 -24.23 -15.00
CA LEU A 86 49.82 -24.03 -13.65
C LEU A 86 49.89 -22.55 -13.22
N ARG A 87 50.98 -21.86 -13.57
CA ARG A 87 51.16 -20.43 -13.36
C ARG A 87 50.14 -19.60 -14.15
N THR A 88 49.91 -19.98 -15.40
CA THR A 88 48.92 -19.34 -16.28
C THR A 88 47.50 -19.57 -15.77
N GLY A 89 47.18 -20.77 -15.28
CA GLY A 89 45.91 -21.09 -14.64
C GLY A 89 45.66 -20.27 -13.36
N LEU A 90 46.70 -20.08 -12.53
CA LEU A 90 46.62 -19.26 -11.33
C LEU A 90 46.39 -17.77 -11.67
N ALA A 91 47.09 -17.25 -12.68
CA ALA A 91 46.90 -15.89 -13.18
C ALA A 91 45.51 -15.67 -13.79
N GLY A 92 44.96 -16.68 -14.48
CA GLY A 92 43.58 -16.66 -14.97
C GLY A 92 42.56 -16.62 -13.83
N LEU A 93 42.80 -17.35 -12.74
CA LEU A 93 41.96 -17.33 -11.55
C LEU A 93 42.02 -15.96 -10.84
N GLU A 94 43.20 -15.36 -10.74
CA GLU A 94 43.39 -14.01 -10.20
C GLU A 94 42.68 -12.94 -11.07
N SER A 95 42.80 -13.03 -12.40
CA SER A 95 42.09 -12.12 -13.32
C SER A 95 40.57 -12.26 -13.22
N ARG A 96 40.05 -13.46 -12.98
CA ARG A 96 38.62 -13.72 -12.79
C ARG A 96 38.12 -13.24 -11.43
N PHE A 97 38.92 -13.38 -10.37
CA PHE A 97 38.60 -12.79 -9.07
C PHE A 97 38.60 -11.26 -9.10
N ALA A 98 39.54 -10.66 -9.83
CA ALA A 98 39.66 -9.22 -9.98
C ALA A 98 38.48 -8.58 -10.74
N THR A 99 37.88 -9.29 -11.69
CA THR A 99 36.64 -8.84 -12.37
C THR A 99 35.37 -9.15 -11.58
N PHE A 100 35.37 -10.22 -10.78
CA PHE A 100 34.21 -10.64 -10.00
C PHE A 100 33.91 -9.73 -8.80
N VAL A 101 34.93 -9.40 -7.98
CA VAL A 101 34.69 -8.72 -6.69
C VAL A 101 34.21 -7.27 -6.87
N PRO A 102 34.85 -6.40 -7.67
CA PRO A 102 34.43 -5.00 -7.79
C PRO A 102 33.14 -4.87 -8.59
N ALA A 103 33.06 -5.46 -9.79
CA ALA A 103 31.93 -5.25 -10.69
C ALA A 103 30.63 -5.88 -10.16
N GLY A 104 30.71 -7.04 -9.50
CA GLY A 104 29.55 -7.69 -8.91
C GLY A 104 29.00 -6.94 -7.69
N LEU A 105 29.88 -6.42 -6.83
CA LEU A 105 29.49 -5.59 -5.68
C LEU A 105 28.98 -4.23 -6.12
N ASP A 106 29.63 -3.57 -7.09
CA ASP A 106 29.21 -2.28 -7.61
C ASP A 106 27.84 -2.36 -8.30
N ALA A 107 27.59 -3.43 -9.06
CA ALA A 107 26.28 -3.67 -9.68
C ALA A 107 25.18 -3.92 -8.64
N LEU A 108 25.50 -4.64 -7.56
CA LEU A 108 24.56 -4.89 -6.46
C LEU A 108 24.25 -3.60 -5.69
N THR A 109 25.28 -2.80 -5.38
CA THR A 109 25.12 -1.50 -4.71
C THR A 109 24.30 -0.52 -5.55
N ALA A 110 24.59 -0.39 -6.85
CA ALA A 110 23.82 0.48 -7.75
C ALA A 110 22.33 0.10 -7.84
N ARG A 111 22.01 -1.20 -7.79
CA ARG A 111 20.62 -1.68 -7.78
C ARG A 111 19.94 -1.47 -6.42
N LEU A 112 20.67 -1.58 -5.32
CA LEU A 112 20.20 -1.22 -3.98
C LEU A 112 19.85 0.28 -3.90
N ASP A 113 20.70 1.15 -4.43
CA ASP A 113 20.44 2.59 -4.52
C ASP A 113 19.20 2.87 -5.39
N THR A 114 19.07 2.16 -6.52
CA THR A 114 17.90 2.27 -7.40
C THR A 114 16.61 1.82 -6.70
N LEU A 115 16.66 0.75 -5.90
CA LEU A 115 15.54 0.26 -5.12
C LEU A 115 15.15 1.24 -4.00
N GLU A 116 16.14 1.79 -3.28
CA GLU A 116 15.91 2.80 -2.24
C GLU A 116 15.22 4.03 -2.83
N GLN A 117 15.68 4.50 -4.00
CA GLN A 117 15.07 5.62 -4.71
C GLN A 117 13.65 5.29 -5.18
N ALA A 118 13.43 4.10 -5.76
CA ALA A 118 12.10 3.66 -6.17
C ALA A 118 11.11 3.54 -4.99
N VAL A 119 11.58 3.14 -3.80
CA VAL A 119 10.76 3.09 -2.57
C VAL A 119 10.44 4.49 -2.05
N ASN A 120 11.39 5.42 -2.10
CA ASN A 120 11.18 6.80 -1.67
C ASN A 120 10.23 7.57 -2.61
N ASP A 121 10.24 7.25 -3.90
CA ASP A 121 9.41 7.89 -4.93
C ASP A 121 8.02 7.24 -5.08
N ALA A 122 7.78 6.05 -4.50
CA ALA A 122 6.52 5.33 -4.64
C ALA A 122 5.39 5.95 -3.79
N ALA A 123 4.36 6.48 -4.44
CA ALA A 123 3.07 6.78 -3.82
C ALA A 123 2.35 5.47 -3.38
N PRO A 124 1.51 5.46 -2.32
CA PRO A 124 1.01 4.27 -1.64
C PRO A 124 0.10 3.32 -2.44
N THR A 125 -0.02 3.47 -3.77
CA THR A 125 -0.94 2.71 -4.62
C THR A 125 -0.29 1.95 -5.77
N ASP A 126 0.98 2.19 -6.13
CA ASP A 126 1.66 1.43 -7.19
C ASP A 126 3.03 0.90 -6.75
N LEU A 127 3.04 -0.36 -6.33
CA LEU A 127 4.24 -1.10 -5.89
C LEU A 127 4.86 -1.92 -7.02
N THR A 128 4.40 -1.77 -8.27
CA THR A 128 4.94 -2.54 -9.41
C THR A 128 6.43 -2.28 -9.66
N PRO A 129 6.99 -1.05 -9.51
CA PRO A 129 8.43 -0.81 -9.70
C PRO A 129 9.27 -1.43 -8.58
N VAL A 130 8.77 -1.40 -7.35
CA VAL A 130 9.39 -2.04 -6.18
C VAL A 130 9.40 -3.56 -6.36
N THR A 131 8.29 -4.13 -6.85
CA THR A 131 8.17 -5.58 -7.12
C THR A 131 9.15 -6.02 -8.21
N ALA A 132 9.27 -5.28 -9.32
CA ALA A 132 10.21 -5.58 -10.39
C ALA A 132 11.67 -5.50 -9.91
N SER A 133 12.00 -4.49 -9.09
CA SER A 133 13.34 -4.31 -8.53
C SER A 133 13.71 -5.43 -7.56
N VAL A 134 12.76 -5.91 -6.75
CA VAL A 134 12.95 -7.06 -5.86
C VAL A 134 13.15 -8.38 -6.64
N GLU A 135 12.47 -8.55 -7.77
CA GLU A 135 12.64 -9.74 -8.63
C GLU A 135 13.99 -9.74 -9.36
N ALA A 136 14.45 -8.58 -9.81
CA ALA A 136 15.80 -8.39 -10.36
C ALA A 136 16.88 -8.71 -9.30
N LEU A 137 16.75 -8.17 -8.09
CA LEU A 137 17.67 -8.44 -6.99
C LEU A 137 17.72 -9.94 -6.62
N ARG A 138 16.57 -10.61 -6.63
CA ARG A 138 16.49 -12.07 -6.39
C ARG A 138 17.24 -12.87 -7.45
N THR A 139 17.19 -12.42 -8.71
CA THR A 139 17.88 -13.06 -9.83
C THR A 139 19.39 -12.92 -9.67
N ASP A 140 19.88 -11.73 -9.32
CA ASP A 140 21.30 -11.48 -9.08
C ASP A 140 21.84 -12.28 -7.91
N VAL A 141 21.11 -12.33 -6.78
CA VAL A 141 21.48 -13.15 -5.61
C VAL A 141 21.55 -14.64 -5.97
N THR A 142 20.70 -15.09 -6.89
CA THR A 142 20.72 -16.48 -7.38
C THR A 142 21.94 -16.73 -8.28
N SER A 143 22.28 -15.79 -9.16
CA SER A 143 23.50 -15.86 -9.99
C SER A 143 24.75 -15.87 -9.12
N LEU A 144 24.87 -14.92 -8.18
CA LEU A 144 26.01 -14.82 -7.26
C LEU A 144 26.19 -16.10 -6.43
N LYS A 145 25.09 -16.73 -6.02
CA LYS A 145 25.12 -18.03 -5.32
C LYS A 145 25.65 -19.15 -6.22
N GLY A 146 25.28 -19.16 -7.51
CA GLY A 146 25.83 -20.07 -8.50
C GLY A 146 27.34 -19.89 -8.64
N ASP A 147 27.79 -18.64 -8.78
CA ASP A 147 29.20 -18.29 -8.96
C ASP A 147 30.05 -18.64 -7.72
N VAL A 148 29.54 -18.35 -6.51
CA VAL A 148 30.22 -18.75 -5.24
C VAL A 148 30.34 -20.27 -5.12
N THR A 149 29.36 -21.03 -5.64
CA THR A 149 29.41 -22.50 -5.66
C THR A 149 30.46 -23.00 -6.65
N ALA A 150 30.60 -22.33 -7.80
CA ALA A 150 31.63 -22.64 -8.79
C ALA A 150 33.03 -22.36 -8.23
N VAL A 151 33.27 -21.18 -7.66
CA VAL A 151 34.55 -20.83 -7.02
C VAL A 151 34.90 -21.80 -5.89
N ARG A 152 33.92 -22.22 -5.08
CA ARG A 152 34.15 -23.22 -4.03
C ARG A 152 34.55 -24.59 -4.59
N THR A 153 33.96 -24.97 -5.72
CA THR A 153 34.31 -26.22 -6.41
C THR A 153 35.72 -26.16 -6.98
N ASP A 154 36.06 -25.04 -7.63
CA ASP A 154 37.40 -24.79 -8.19
C ASP A 154 38.47 -24.79 -7.09
N LEU A 155 38.20 -24.13 -5.95
CA LEU A 155 39.11 -24.13 -4.80
C LEU A 155 39.29 -25.53 -4.20
N GLY A 156 38.23 -26.34 -4.18
CA GLY A 156 38.31 -27.75 -3.77
C GLY A 156 39.18 -28.60 -4.72
N ALA A 157 39.11 -28.33 -6.02
CA ALA A 157 39.95 -28.99 -7.01
C ALA A 157 41.44 -28.61 -6.83
N VAL A 158 41.74 -27.32 -6.64
CA VAL A 158 43.10 -26.82 -6.36
C VAL A 158 43.65 -27.40 -5.05
N ALA A 159 42.82 -27.47 -3.99
CA ALA A 159 43.21 -28.08 -2.73
C ALA A 159 43.53 -29.58 -2.87
N THR A 160 42.81 -30.28 -3.73
CA THR A 160 43.07 -31.70 -4.04
C THR A 160 44.39 -31.85 -4.80
N GLN A 161 44.64 -30.99 -5.79
CA GLN A 161 45.90 -30.98 -6.54
C GLN A 161 47.12 -30.67 -5.66
N LEU A 162 47.02 -29.71 -4.73
CA LEU A 162 48.08 -29.42 -3.74
C LEU A 162 48.33 -30.61 -2.78
N GLY A 163 47.31 -31.43 -2.50
CA GLY A 163 47.45 -32.64 -1.71
C GLY A 163 48.35 -33.70 -2.36
N ASP A 164 48.34 -33.79 -3.70
CA ASP A 164 49.14 -34.76 -4.46
C ASP A 164 50.63 -34.33 -4.60
N PHE A 165 50.96 -33.06 -4.34
CA PHE A 165 52.34 -32.57 -4.20
C PHE A 165 52.85 -32.61 -2.74
N SER A 166 52.14 -33.30 -1.85
CA SER A 166 52.51 -33.42 -0.44
C SER A 166 53.93 -33.96 -0.25
N PRO A 167 54.69 -33.47 0.77
CA PRO A 167 56.00 -33.99 1.14
C PRO A 167 56.04 -35.53 1.23
N ALA A 168 54.94 -36.16 1.64
CA ALA A 168 54.84 -37.62 1.76
C ALA A 168 54.98 -38.37 0.42
N ALA A 169 54.51 -37.79 -0.70
CA ALA A 169 54.66 -38.39 -2.03
C ALA A 169 56.11 -38.29 -2.54
N PHE A 170 56.79 -37.19 -2.20
CA PHE A 170 58.23 -37.02 -2.44
C PHE A 170 59.07 -37.95 -1.56
N ASP A 171 58.74 -38.09 -0.27
CA ASP A 171 59.43 -39.00 0.66
C ASP A 171 59.37 -40.45 0.21
N THR A 172 58.24 -40.89 -0.37
CA THR A 172 58.08 -42.25 -0.90
C THR A 172 58.99 -42.50 -2.10
N ARG A 173 59.11 -41.52 -3.00
CA ARG A 173 60.03 -41.59 -4.15
C ARG A 173 61.49 -41.53 -3.71
N LEU A 174 61.82 -40.66 -2.75
CA LEU A 174 63.16 -40.56 -2.20
C LEU A 174 63.58 -41.85 -1.48
N ALA A 175 62.70 -42.45 -0.68
CA ALA A 175 62.93 -43.74 -0.02
C ALA A 175 63.16 -44.88 -1.03
N THR A 176 62.48 -44.85 -2.17
CA THR A 176 62.69 -45.83 -3.25
C THR A 176 64.07 -45.65 -3.89
N ILE A 177 64.50 -44.41 -4.12
CA ILE A 177 65.83 -44.09 -4.64
C ILE A 177 66.91 -44.48 -3.62
N GLU A 178 66.74 -44.16 -2.35
CA GLU A 178 67.67 -44.54 -1.27
C GLU A 178 67.81 -46.07 -1.15
N THR A 179 66.71 -46.81 -1.30
CA THR A 179 66.71 -48.28 -1.32
C THR A 179 67.50 -48.83 -2.53
N ASN A 180 67.31 -48.23 -3.70
CA ASN A 180 68.03 -48.62 -4.91
C ASN A 180 69.54 -48.28 -4.83
N VAL A 181 69.89 -47.17 -4.16
CA VAL A 181 71.28 -46.77 -3.92
C VAL A 181 71.95 -47.65 -2.87
N ALA A 182 71.24 -48.05 -1.81
CA ALA A 182 71.76 -48.99 -0.82
C ALA A 182 72.11 -50.37 -1.45
N ALA A 183 71.34 -50.80 -2.46
CA ALA A 183 71.60 -52.00 -3.24
C ALA A 183 72.80 -51.91 -4.21
N LEU A 184 73.50 -50.77 -4.28
CA LEU A 184 74.78 -50.62 -5.01
C LEU A 184 76.00 -51.02 -4.15
N GLY A 185 75.85 -51.13 -2.82
CA GLY A 185 76.98 -51.28 -1.88
C GLY A 185 77.36 -52.71 -1.46
N THR A 186 76.58 -53.74 -1.81
CA THR A 186 76.81 -55.12 -1.33
C THR A 186 77.43 -56.00 -2.42
N PRO A 187 78.68 -56.50 -2.24
CA PRO A 187 79.31 -57.42 -3.19
C PRO A 187 78.61 -58.79 -3.21
N PRO A 188 78.56 -59.49 -4.35
CA PRO A 188 78.06 -60.86 -4.40
C PRO A 188 79.03 -61.81 -3.68
N ALA A 189 78.47 -62.78 -2.96
CA ALA A 189 79.20 -63.81 -2.23
C ALA A 189 79.53 -65.02 -3.13
N ASP A 190 80.73 -65.56 -2.85
CA ASP A 190 81.20 -66.94 -2.97
C ASP A 190 81.82 -67.54 -4.26
N ASP A 191 82.95 -68.21 -3.95
CA ASP A 191 83.47 -69.52 -4.37
C ASP A 191 84.21 -69.77 -5.71
N ASP A 192 85.50 -70.09 -5.51
CA ASP A 192 86.33 -71.15 -6.11
C ASP A 192 86.82 -71.16 -7.59
N ALA A 193 88.13 -70.89 -7.70
CA ALA A 193 89.15 -71.48 -8.61
C ALA A 193 89.47 -70.78 -9.99
N PRO A 194 90.62 -71.08 -10.66
CA PRO A 194 91.88 -70.33 -10.48
C PRO A 194 92.53 -69.75 -11.77
N THR A 195 93.29 -68.65 -11.56
CA THR A 195 94.41 -68.11 -12.38
C THR A 195 94.22 -67.76 -13.87
N ALA A 196 93.70 -66.55 -14.14
CA ALA A 196 94.29 -65.54 -15.03
C ALA A 196 93.87 -64.16 -14.48
N ASN A 197 94.86 -63.27 -14.26
CA ASN A 197 94.77 -61.94 -13.63
C ASN A 197 93.44 -61.57 -12.89
N PRO A 198 93.35 -61.74 -11.55
CA PRO A 198 92.10 -61.60 -10.80
C PRO A 198 91.48 -60.20 -10.88
N GLU A 199 92.28 -59.17 -11.13
CA GLU A 199 91.79 -57.80 -11.29
C GLU A 199 91.02 -57.62 -12.60
N VAL A 200 91.44 -58.28 -13.69
CA VAL A 200 90.79 -58.18 -15.01
C VAL A 200 89.50 -58.98 -15.05
N ALA A 201 89.46 -60.16 -14.42
CA ALA A 201 88.24 -60.95 -14.28
C ALA A 201 87.22 -60.27 -13.34
N ALA A 202 87.67 -59.67 -12.23
CA ALA A 202 86.82 -58.89 -11.33
C ALA A 202 86.30 -57.61 -12.00
N LEU A 203 87.10 -56.94 -12.83
CA LEU A 203 86.65 -55.83 -13.67
C LEU A 203 85.62 -56.30 -14.70
N GLY A 204 85.84 -57.43 -15.37
CA GLY A 204 84.90 -58.02 -16.32
C GLY A 204 83.54 -58.36 -15.70
N ALA A 205 83.53 -58.99 -14.51
CA ALA A 205 82.30 -59.31 -13.79
C ALA A 205 81.58 -58.05 -13.25
N ARG A 206 82.33 -57.02 -12.82
CA ARG A 206 81.76 -55.73 -12.43
C ARG A 206 81.14 -55.00 -13.61
N ILE A 207 81.76 -55.08 -14.79
CA ILE A 207 81.26 -54.50 -16.03
C ILE A 207 80.00 -55.25 -16.49
N GLU A 208 79.96 -56.59 -16.43
CA GLU A 208 78.75 -57.36 -16.74
C GLU A 208 77.59 -57.07 -15.78
N ALA A 209 77.88 -56.89 -14.49
CA ALA A 209 76.87 -56.48 -13.51
C ALA A 209 76.35 -55.05 -13.76
N ILE A 210 77.21 -54.15 -14.24
CA ILE A 210 76.81 -52.79 -14.65
C ILE A 210 75.99 -52.85 -15.95
N GLU A 211 76.39 -53.65 -16.94
CA GLU A 211 75.67 -53.82 -18.21
C GLU A 211 74.27 -54.43 -18.02
N SER A 212 74.15 -55.47 -17.18
CA SER A 212 72.85 -56.07 -16.86
C SER A 212 71.93 -55.11 -16.10
N ARG A 213 72.49 -54.24 -15.25
CA ARG A 213 71.72 -53.25 -14.48
C ARG A 213 71.38 -52.01 -15.29
N LEU A 214 72.23 -51.57 -16.22
CA LEU A 214 71.94 -50.49 -17.17
C LEU A 214 70.83 -50.92 -18.15
N ALA A 215 70.82 -52.19 -18.56
CA ALA A 215 69.74 -52.78 -19.35
C ALA A 215 68.40 -52.92 -18.58
N ALA A 216 68.43 -52.85 -17.25
CA ALA A 216 67.25 -52.94 -16.38
C ALA A 216 66.70 -51.56 -15.94
N ILE A 217 67.38 -50.46 -16.26
CA ILE A 217 66.80 -49.11 -16.18
C ILE A 217 65.86 -48.95 -17.37
N THR A 218 64.65 -49.49 -17.26
CA THR A 218 63.56 -49.11 -18.14
C THR A 218 63.28 -47.63 -17.88
N GLU A 219 63.20 -46.81 -18.95
CA GLU A 219 62.79 -45.41 -18.87
C GLU A 219 61.60 -45.25 -17.91
N PRO A 220 61.55 -44.18 -17.09
CA PRO A 220 60.36 -43.91 -16.31
C PRO A 220 59.19 -43.79 -17.30
N ASP A 221 58.24 -44.73 -17.22
CA ASP A 221 57.07 -44.72 -18.08
C ASP A 221 56.23 -43.47 -17.75
N LEU A 222 56.42 -42.43 -18.57
CA LEU A 222 55.68 -41.18 -18.49
C LEU A 222 54.37 -41.25 -19.27
N GLN A 223 54.05 -42.35 -19.98
CA GLN A 223 52.77 -42.50 -20.67
C GLN A 223 51.55 -42.32 -19.76
N PRO A 224 51.54 -42.77 -18.49
CA PRO A 224 50.42 -42.51 -17.58
C PRO A 224 50.29 -41.03 -17.21
N LEU A 225 51.39 -40.26 -17.22
CA LEU A 225 51.39 -38.84 -16.93
C LEU A 225 50.99 -38.03 -18.18
N GLU A 226 51.54 -38.36 -19.35
CA GLU A 226 51.15 -37.79 -20.64
C GLU A 226 49.67 -38.09 -20.96
N ALA A 227 49.21 -39.33 -20.79
CA ALA A 227 47.80 -39.66 -20.99
C ALA A 227 46.86 -38.95 -20.00
N ARG A 228 47.37 -38.58 -18.81
CA ARG A 228 46.60 -37.80 -17.82
C ARG A 228 46.60 -36.31 -18.15
N ILE A 229 47.69 -35.80 -18.73
CA ILE A 229 47.79 -34.43 -19.25
C ILE A 229 46.91 -34.29 -20.49
N ASP A 230 46.98 -35.21 -21.45
CA ASP A 230 46.10 -35.25 -22.62
C ASP A 230 44.63 -35.40 -22.23
N ALA A 231 44.32 -36.19 -21.18
CA ALA A 231 42.97 -36.30 -20.64
C ALA A 231 42.51 -35.03 -19.91
N LEU A 232 43.44 -34.25 -19.33
CA LEU A 232 43.19 -32.94 -18.73
C LEU A 232 42.97 -31.89 -19.82
N ASP A 233 43.79 -31.87 -20.87
CA ASP A 233 43.67 -31.00 -22.04
C ASP A 233 42.39 -31.27 -22.82
N ALA A 234 42.08 -32.53 -23.09
CA ALA A 234 40.82 -32.90 -23.73
C ALA A 234 39.61 -32.51 -22.88
N ARG A 235 39.74 -32.50 -21.54
CA ARG A 235 38.65 -32.10 -20.62
C ARG A 235 38.55 -30.59 -20.43
N LEU A 236 39.67 -29.85 -20.49
CA LEU A 236 39.75 -28.39 -20.55
C LEU A 236 39.17 -27.87 -21.87
N ALA A 237 39.55 -28.48 -23.00
CA ALA A 237 38.99 -28.18 -24.31
C ALA A 237 37.50 -28.56 -24.43
N ALA A 238 37.04 -29.58 -23.66
CA ALA A 238 35.63 -29.96 -23.58
C ALA A 238 34.79 -29.11 -22.62
N ILE A 239 35.39 -28.13 -21.92
CA ILE A 239 34.62 -27.08 -21.25
C ILE A 239 34.02 -26.17 -22.33
N SER A 240 32.90 -26.63 -22.89
CA SER A 240 32.08 -25.82 -23.77
C SER A 240 31.31 -24.82 -22.91
N PHE A 241 31.81 -23.60 -22.81
CA PHE A 241 30.95 -22.47 -22.50
C PHE A 241 30.05 -22.25 -23.72
N PRO A 242 28.70 -22.14 -23.57
CA PRO A 242 27.93 -21.50 -24.62
C PRO A 242 28.54 -20.11 -24.81
N SER A 243 29.06 -19.82 -26.02
CA SER A 243 29.60 -18.51 -26.35
C SER A 243 28.57 -17.47 -25.94
N LEU A 244 28.99 -16.41 -25.26
CA LEU A 244 28.11 -15.28 -25.04
C LEU A 244 27.82 -14.53 -26.34
N LEU A 245 28.40 -14.86 -27.49
CA LEU A 245 28.11 -14.23 -28.78
C LEU A 245 26.60 -14.06 -29.09
N PRO A 246 25.71 -15.05 -28.92
CA PRO A 246 24.27 -14.85 -29.11
C PRO A 246 23.62 -14.06 -27.97
N ILE A 247 24.22 -14.02 -26.78
CA ILE A 247 23.75 -13.21 -25.64
C ILE A 247 24.23 -11.78 -25.79
N GLU A 248 25.44 -11.51 -26.27
CA GLU A 248 26.00 -10.21 -26.65
C GLU A 248 25.34 -9.69 -27.92
N GLU A 249 25.01 -10.52 -28.91
CA GLU A 249 24.20 -10.13 -30.07
C GLU A 249 22.74 -9.92 -29.68
N ARG A 250 22.19 -10.69 -28.73
CA ARG A 250 20.85 -10.41 -28.19
C ARG A 250 20.85 -9.23 -27.26
N ILE A 251 21.90 -8.96 -26.50
CA ILE A 251 22.08 -7.76 -25.68
C ILE A 251 22.32 -6.56 -26.58
N ALA A 252 23.11 -6.68 -27.65
CA ALA A 252 23.31 -5.63 -28.65
C ALA A 252 22.05 -5.41 -29.51
N ALA A 253 21.26 -6.45 -29.79
CA ALA A 253 19.96 -6.32 -30.46
C ALA A 253 18.86 -5.82 -29.51
N ILE A 254 18.96 -6.14 -28.22
CA ILE A 254 18.10 -5.60 -27.15
C ILE A 254 18.48 -4.15 -26.87
N ASP A 255 19.77 -3.79 -26.85
CA ASP A 255 20.31 -2.43 -26.74
C ASP A 255 19.99 -1.62 -27.98
N ALA A 256 20.16 -2.19 -29.18
CA ALA A 256 19.74 -1.56 -30.44
C ALA A 256 18.22 -1.33 -30.47
N LYS A 257 17.42 -2.31 -30.01
CA LYS A 257 15.97 -2.15 -29.84
C LYS A 257 15.61 -1.19 -28.71
N LEU A 258 16.37 -1.12 -27.61
CA LEU A 258 16.21 -0.18 -26.50
C LEU A 258 16.65 1.23 -26.91
N THR A 259 17.54 1.39 -27.89
CA THR A 259 17.86 2.68 -28.52
C THR A 259 16.86 3.07 -29.61
N GLU A 260 16.21 2.12 -30.29
CA GLU A 260 15.01 2.35 -31.12
C GLU A 260 13.80 2.72 -30.24
N PHE A 261 13.69 2.15 -29.04
CA PHE A 261 12.94 2.69 -27.92
C PHE A 261 13.70 3.87 -27.28
N ALA A 262 14.02 4.90 -28.07
CA ALA A 262 14.18 6.23 -27.50
C ALA A 262 13.05 6.43 -26.47
N PRO A 263 13.34 6.90 -25.23
CA PRO A 263 12.31 7.04 -24.21
C PRO A 263 11.17 7.80 -24.85
N ALA A 264 10.04 7.13 -25.07
CA ALA A 264 8.97 7.55 -25.97
C ALA A 264 8.89 9.07 -25.99
N ASP A 265 9.37 9.73 -27.07
CA ASP A 265 9.81 11.15 -27.06
C ASP A 265 9.24 11.87 -25.86
N LEU A 266 10.00 11.83 -24.76
CA LEU A 266 9.52 12.42 -23.53
C LEU A 266 9.61 13.94 -23.65
N GLY A 267 10.10 14.51 -24.77
CA GLY A 267 10.04 15.94 -25.04
C GLY A 267 8.58 16.46 -25.00
N PRO A 268 7.63 15.87 -25.75
CA PRO A 268 6.20 16.08 -25.59
C PRO A 268 5.67 15.85 -24.17
N LEU A 269 6.02 14.75 -23.50
CA LEU A 269 5.51 14.45 -22.14
C LEU A 269 6.12 15.36 -21.07
N GLN A 270 7.40 15.74 -21.18
CA GLN A 270 8.08 16.73 -20.35
C GLN A 270 7.58 18.14 -20.66
N GLY A 271 7.24 18.42 -21.92
CA GLY A 271 6.58 19.65 -22.35
C GLY A 271 5.15 19.75 -21.83
N GLU A 272 4.40 18.65 -21.83
CA GLU A 272 3.09 18.52 -21.20
C GLU A 272 3.21 18.61 -19.69
N ILE A 273 4.19 17.97 -19.05
CA ILE A 273 4.44 18.11 -17.61
C ILE A 273 4.84 19.55 -17.26
N ALA A 274 5.67 20.21 -18.08
CA ALA A 274 6.03 21.61 -17.87
C ALA A 274 4.85 22.56 -18.12
N SER A 275 4.00 22.26 -19.12
CA SER A 275 2.74 22.97 -19.36
C SER A 275 1.78 22.76 -18.20
N ILE A 276 1.57 21.52 -17.76
CA ILE A 276 0.74 21.17 -16.62
C ILE A 276 1.28 21.82 -15.36
N GLN A 277 2.59 21.88 -15.13
CA GLN A 277 3.20 22.59 -13.99
C GLN A 277 2.97 24.10 -14.08
N THR A 278 3.08 24.68 -15.28
CA THR A 278 2.79 26.10 -15.54
C THR A 278 1.31 26.39 -15.31
N ASP A 279 0.43 25.52 -15.82
CA ASP A 279 -1.01 25.57 -15.63
C ASP A 279 -1.39 25.34 -14.18
N LEU A 280 -0.69 24.48 -13.43
CA LEU A 280 -0.90 24.26 -12.00
C LEU A 280 -0.42 25.45 -11.17
N MET A 281 0.68 26.10 -11.56
CA MET A 281 1.14 27.35 -10.96
C MET A 281 0.17 28.49 -11.25
N ALA A 282 -0.35 28.58 -12.47
CA ALA A 282 -1.39 29.53 -12.85
C ALA A 282 -2.70 29.24 -12.13
N LEU A 283 -3.15 27.98 -12.06
CA LEU A 283 -4.34 27.56 -11.34
C LEU A 283 -4.18 27.75 -9.84
N ARG A 284 -2.98 27.53 -9.28
CA ARG A 284 -2.65 27.85 -7.88
C ARG A 284 -2.64 29.36 -7.65
N GLY A 285 -2.19 30.16 -8.61
CA GLY A 285 -2.26 31.61 -8.59
C GLY A 285 -3.70 32.12 -8.68
N ASP A 286 -4.51 31.57 -9.58
CA ASP A 286 -5.92 31.84 -9.77
C ASP A 286 -6.74 31.37 -8.56
N LEU A 287 -6.39 30.24 -7.94
CA LEU A 287 -7.03 29.72 -6.74
C LEU A 287 -6.63 30.53 -5.51
N ALA A 288 -5.36 30.93 -5.40
CA ALA A 288 -4.87 31.89 -4.40
C ALA A 288 -5.50 33.28 -4.60
N GLY A 289 -5.86 33.64 -5.84
CA GLY A 289 -6.57 34.87 -6.19
C GLY A 289 -8.10 34.78 -6.08
N LYS A 290 -8.68 33.56 -6.02
CA LYS A 290 -10.13 33.33 -5.85
C LYS A 290 -10.56 33.25 -4.39
N ALA A 291 -9.63 32.96 -3.48
CA ALA A 291 -9.80 33.16 -2.05
C ALA A 291 -8.43 33.37 -1.42
N THR A 292 -7.99 34.62 -1.37
CA THR A 292 -6.83 34.99 -0.57
C THR A 292 -7.14 34.71 0.91
N PRO A 293 -6.13 34.49 1.78
CA PRO A 293 -6.34 34.51 3.23
C PRO A 293 -7.05 35.78 3.71
N ALA A 294 -6.91 36.90 2.97
CA ALA A 294 -7.64 38.14 3.20
C ALA A 294 -9.13 38.05 2.84
N ASP A 295 -9.51 37.31 1.79
CA ASP A 295 -10.92 37.04 1.45
C ASP A 295 -11.58 36.12 2.48
N VAL A 296 -10.86 35.12 2.97
CA VAL A 296 -11.34 34.24 4.06
C VAL A 296 -11.47 35.03 5.36
N ALA A 297 -10.53 35.91 5.68
CA ALA A 297 -10.62 36.82 6.81
C ALA A 297 -11.80 37.81 6.64
N ALA A 298 -12.00 38.37 5.45
CA ALA A 298 -13.12 39.26 5.16
C ALA A 298 -14.47 38.54 5.28
N ILE A 299 -14.57 37.29 4.84
CA ILE A 299 -15.77 36.45 5.02
C ILE A 299 -15.99 36.15 6.51
N ALA A 300 -14.93 35.85 7.28
CA ALA A 300 -15.02 35.63 8.71
C ALA A 300 -15.45 36.89 9.48
N ASP A 301 -14.94 38.05 9.09
CA ASP A 301 -15.35 39.35 9.61
C ASP A 301 -16.80 39.66 9.24
N GLN A 302 -17.22 39.35 8.00
CA GLN A 302 -18.61 39.47 7.58
C GLN A 302 -19.53 38.53 8.37
N LEU A 303 -19.12 37.28 8.63
CA LEU A 303 -19.88 36.33 9.46
C LEU A 303 -19.99 36.81 10.90
N THR A 304 -18.93 37.41 11.45
CA THR A 304 -18.94 38.01 12.79
C THR A 304 -19.81 39.27 12.83
N ALA A 305 -19.77 40.10 11.78
CA ALA A 305 -20.64 41.26 11.61
C ALA A 305 -22.11 40.86 11.43
N ILE A 306 -22.38 39.76 10.73
CA ILE A 306 -23.73 39.18 10.60
C ILE A 306 -24.18 38.61 11.94
N GLY A 307 -23.32 37.89 12.67
CA GLY A 307 -23.62 37.38 14.01
C GLY A 307 -23.98 38.51 14.99
N THR A 308 -23.16 39.56 15.05
CA THR A 308 -23.45 40.75 15.88
C THR A 308 -24.71 41.49 15.44
N ARG A 309 -25.02 41.56 14.13
CA ARG A 309 -26.28 42.13 13.63
C ARG A 309 -27.49 41.27 13.99
N ILE A 310 -27.35 39.94 13.98
CA ILE A 310 -28.38 38.98 14.41
C ILE A 310 -28.62 39.10 15.91
N ASP A 311 -27.57 39.18 16.72
CA ASP A 311 -27.67 39.37 18.18
C ASP A 311 -28.24 40.75 18.55
N ALA A 312 -27.98 41.76 17.72
CA ALA A 312 -28.54 43.10 17.85
C ALA A 312 -29.93 43.23 17.21
N LEU A 313 -30.48 42.18 16.59
CA LEU A 313 -31.89 42.21 16.17
C LEU A 313 -32.71 42.39 17.45
N PRO A 314 -33.52 43.45 17.54
CA PRO A 314 -34.41 43.60 18.67
C PRO A 314 -35.28 42.37 18.72
N SER A 315 -35.31 41.68 19.86
CA SER A 315 -36.29 40.63 20.10
C SER A 315 -37.65 41.22 19.77
N VAL A 316 -38.28 40.72 18.71
CA VAL A 316 -39.61 41.19 18.31
C VAL A 316 -40.52 40.85 19.48
N ASP A 317 -40.89 41.88 20.25
CA ASP A 317 -41.81 41.71 21.36
C ASP A 317 -43.17 41.34 20.77
N VAL A 318 -43.47 40.05 20.82
CA VAL A 318 -44.77 39.50 20.42
C VAL A 318 -45.80 39.57 21.55
N GLY A 319 -45.41 40.08 22.72
CA GLY A 319 -46.32 40.32 23.86
C GLY A 319 -47.54 41.17 23.48
N PRO A 320 -47.39 42.32 22.80
CA PRO A 320 -48.50 43.12 22.31
C PRO A 320 -49.42 42.37 21.33
N LEU A 321 -48.85 41.54 20.44
CA LEU A 321 -49.63 40.73 19.51
C LEU A 321 -50.43 39.64 20.23
N SER A 322 -49.81 38.96 21.20
CA SER A 322 -50.47 37.97 22.05
C SER A 322 -51.59 38.58 22.90
N ALA A 323 -51.37 39.77 23.46
CA ALA A 323 -52.40 40.51 24.21
C ALA A 323 -53.57 40.95 23.32
N ALA A 324 -53.28 41.37 22.07
CA ALA A 324 -54.31 41.71 21.09
C ALA A 324 -55.15 40.48 20.69
N ILE A 325 -54.51 39.32 20.50
CA ILE A 325 -55.20 38.05 20.23
C ILE A 325 -56.12 37.68 21.42
N GLY A 326 -55.62 37.75 22.66
CA GLY A 326 -56.45 37.46 23.84
C GLY A 326 -57.64 38.42 24.00
N SER A 327 -57.47 39.70 23.65
CA SER A 327 -58.55 40.69 23.65
C SER A 327 -59.61 40.39 22.58
N LEU A 328 -59.18 39.93 21.40
CA LEU A 328 -60.08 39.53 20.32
C LEU A 328 -60.88 38.28 20.68
N GLU A 329 -60.24 37.29 21.31
CA GLU A 329 -60.90 36.06 21.79
C GLU A 329 -61.97 36.37 22.84
N ALA A 330 -61.67 37.26 23.80
CA ALA A 330 -62.65 37.70 24.78
C ALA A 330 -63.84 38.44 24.14
N GLY A 331 -63.57 39.29 23.13
CA GLY A 331 -64.61 39.97 22.36
C GLY A 331 -65.52 38.99 21.61
N LEU A 332 -64.95 37.96 20.99
CA LEU A 332 -65.70 36.91 20.28
C LEU A 332 -66.62 36.12 21.22
N GLN A 333 -66.14 35.76 22.42
CA GLN A 333 -66.97 35.09 23.42
C GLN A 333 -68.13 35.97 23.89
N GLY A 334 -67.89 37.28 24.09
CA GLY A 334 -68.94 38.24 24.42
C GLY A 334 -70.01 38.34 23.33
N LEU A 335 -69.59 38.37 22.06
CA LEU A 335 -70.53 38.42 20.93
C LEU A 335 -71.35 37.13 20.80
N GLN A 336 -70.75 35.97 21.07
CA GLN A 336 -71.47 34.69 21.09
C GLN A 336 -72.56 34.66 22.17
N ALA A 337 -72.29 35.20 23.35
CA ALA A 337 -73.29 35.33 24.41
C ALA A 337 -74.47 36.23 23.96
N GLN A 338 -74.17 37.36 23.32
CA GLN A 338 -75.22 38.25 22.78
C GLN A 338 -76.06 37.58 21.70
N VAL A 339 -75.46 36.77 20.82
CA VAL A 339 -76.19 36.00 19.80
C VAL A 339 -77.10 34.96 20.46
N ALA A 340 -76.65 34.31 21.54
CA ALA A 340 -77.47 33.38 22.31
C ALA A 340 -78.69 34.09 22.92
N ASP A 341 -78.51 35.26 23.53
CA ASP A 341 -79.59 36.06 24.09
C ASP A 341 -80.61 36.50 23.03
N LEU A 342 -80.13 36.94 21.85
CA LEU A 342 -80.99 37.30 20.73
C LEU A 342 -81.78 36.10 20.20
N SER A 343 -81.17 34.91 20.19
CA SER A 343 -81.86 33.68 19.78
C SER A 343 -82.96 33.28 20.77
N ALA A 344 -82.73 33.50 22.07
CA ALA A 344 -83.73 33.29 23.11
C ALA A 344 -84.90 34.27 22.95
N LEU A 345 -84.61 35.57 22.80
CA LEU A 345 -85.65 36.58 22.58
C LEU A 345 -86.45 36.32 21.30
N ARG A 346 -85.79 35.85 20.23
CA ARG A 346 -86.47 35.45 19.00
C ARG A 346 -87.46 34.31 19.24
N THR A 347 -87.06 33.33 20.05
CA THR A 347 -87.90 32.21 20.47
C THR A 347 -89.10 32.68 21.29
N ASP A 348 -88.88 33.58 22.24
CA ASP A 348 -89.96 34.16 23.05
C ASP A 348 -90.98 34.92 22.18
N VAL A 349 -90.50 35.73 21.23
CA VAL A 349 -91.34 36.45 20.28
C VAL A 349 -92.15 35.48 19.41
N ASP A 350 -91.55 34.40 18.93
CA ASP A 350 -92.26 33.38 18.15
C ASP A 350 -93.27 32.60 19.01
N GLY A 351 -92.97 32.38 20.30
CA GLY A 351 -93.89 31.86 21.30
C GLY A 351 -95.12 32.75 21.48
N LEU A 352 -94.93 34.07 21.59
CA LEU A 352 -96.02 35.04 21.68
C LEU A 352 -96.89 35.08 20.42
N LYS A 353 -96.28 34.88 19.23
CA LYS A 353 -97.03 34.80 17.96
C LYS A 353 -97.87 33.54 17.85
N THR A 354 -97.34 32.40 18.31
CA THR A 354 -97.98 31.08 18.14
C THR A 354 -98.99 30.75 19.23
N ASN A 355 -98.82 31.30 20.43
CA ASN A 355 -99.73 31.13 21.56
C ASN A 355 -99.83 32.43 22.37
N PRO A 356 -100.56 33.45 21.87
CA PRO A 356 -100.76 34.68 22.62
C PRO A 356 -101.48 34.38 23.94
N PRO A 357 -101.08 35.00 25.06
CA PRO A 357 -101.75 34.79 26.35
C PRO A 357 -103.23 35.12 26.23
N ALA A 358 -104.10 34.20 26.66
CA ALA A 358 -105.54 34.34 26.59
C ALA A 358 -106.04 35.38 27.60
N ILE A 359 -106.10 36.64 27.19
CA ILE A 359 -106.73 37.72 27.93
C ILE A 359 -108.17 37.84 27.42
N ALA A 360 -109.17 37.64 28.29
CA ALA A 360 -110.57 37.88 27.91
C ALA A 360 -110.72 39.35 27.47
N PRO A 361 -111.27 39.63 26.26
CA PRO A 361 -111.37 40.98 25.74
C PRO A 361 -112.41 41.77 26.52
N PHE A 362 -112.08 43.02 26.85
CA PHE A 362 -113.05 44.01 27.31
C PHE A 362 -114.11 44.25 26.23
N ARG A 363 -115.38 44.24 26.63
CA ARG A 363 -116.53 44.49 25.75
C ARG A 363 -117.20 45.78 26.18
N ALA A 364 -117.65 46.59 25.21
CA ALA A 364 -118.44 47.78 25.53
C ALA A 364 -119.78 47.37 26.15
N LEU A 365 -120.03 47.85 27.37
CA LEU A 365 -121.25 47.58 28.13
C LEU A 365 -122.28 48.67 27.95
N GLU A 366 -121.86 49.93 27.92
CA GLU A 366 -122.75 51.10 27.80
C GLU A 366 -121.98 52.33 27.32
N SER A 367 -122.67 53.25 26.63
CA SER A 367 -122.13 54.54 26.17
C SER A 367 -122.91 55.70 26.76
N ILE A 368 -122.21 56.60 27.46
CA ILE A 368 -122.79 57.74 28.17
C ILE A 368 -122.46 59.04 27.45
N TYR A 369 -123.46 59.73 26.93
CA TYR A 369 -123.27 60.93 26.12
C TYR A 369 -123.30 62.22 26.94
N PHE A 370 -122.62 63.24 26.43
CA PHE A 370 -122.46 64.54 27.07
C PHE A 370 -122.82 65.69 26.13
N GLY A 371 -123.35 66.77 26.72
CA GLY A 371 -123.52 68.04 26.01
C GLY A 371 -122.18 68.69 25.65
N ALA A 372 -122.23 69.70 24.78
CA ALA A 372 -121.07 70.51 24.40
C ALA A 372 -120.39 71.10 25.64
N ALA A 373 -119.06 70.97 25.73
CA ALA A 373 -118.24 71.39 26.88
C ALA A 373 -118.69 70.90 28.27
N SER A 374 -119.62 69.93 28.35
CA SER A 374 -120.14 69.41 29.62
C SER A 374 -119.35 68.19 30.09
N THR A 375 -119.14 68.10 31.40
CA THR A 375 -118.62 66.93 32.11
C THR A 375 -119.68 66.23 32.96
N SER A 376 -120.92 66.71 32.92
CA SER A 376 -122.04 66.15 33.68
C SER A 376 -122.99 65.41 32.72
N PRO A 377 -123.25 64.10 32.94
CA PRO A 377 -124.25 63.38 32.17
C PRO A 377 -125.65 63.97 32.43
N SER A 378 -126.52 63.96 31.42
CA SER A 378 -127.93 64.37 31.59
C SER A 378 -128.70 63.35 32.45
N GLY A 379 -129.94 63.70 32.84
CA GLY A 379 -130.78 62.80 33.64
C GLY A 379 -131.02 61.43 32.98
N ASP A 380 -131.25 61.41 31.68
CA ASP A 380 -131.47 60.17 30.91
C ASP A 380 -130.18 59.33 30.82
N GLU A 381 -129.02 59.97 30.69
CA GLU A 381 -127.72 59.29 30.64
C GLU A 381 -127.32 58.77 32.03
N LEU A 382 -127.65 59.48 33.11
CA LEU A 382 -127.52 58.97 34.48
C LEU A 382 -128.41 57.74 34.71
N ALA A 383 -129.63 57.71 34.14
CA ALA A 383 -130.51 56.55 34.25
C ALA A 383 -129.90 55.29 33.60
N LYS A 384 -129.18 55.43 32.47
CA LYS A 384 -128.42 54.32 31.86
C LYS A 384 -127.33 53.79 32.79
N ILE A 385 -126.58 54.70 33.45
CA ILE A 385 -125.54 54.31 34.41
C ILE A 385 -126.14 53.51 35.57
N VAL A 386 -127.28 53.97 36.11
CA VAL A 386 -127.97 53.27 37.20
C VAL A 386 -128.48 51.90 36.74
N ALA A 387 -129.08 51.80 35.55
CA ALA A 387 -129.53 50.53 34.99
C ALA A 387 -128.37 49.55 34.76
N LEU A 388 -127.22 50.04 34.29
CA LEU A 388 -126.02 49.23 34.16
C LEU A 388 -125.51 48.75 35.53
N ALA A 389 -125.42 49.64 36.52
CA ALA A 389 -125.01 49.28 37.88
C ALA A 389 -125.88 48.16 38.48
N GLN A 390 -127.21 48.23 38.26
CA GLN A 390 -128.14 47.18 38.67
C GLN A 390 -127.88 45.84 37.97
N ARG A 391 -127.60 45.87 36.66
CA ARG A 391 -127.27 44.66 35.88
C ARG A 391 -125.96 44.02 36.33
N LEU A 392 -124.98 44.83 36.69
CA LEU A 392 -123.65 44.37 37.14
C LEU A 392 -123.68 43.79 38.56
N GLY A 393 -124.58 44.28 39.42
CA GLY A 393 -124.77 43.76 40.77
C GLY A 393 -123.52 43.88 41.66
N ALA A 394 -123.40 42.98 42.64
CA ALA A 394 -122.31 43.00 43.63
C ALA A 394 -120.93 42.57 43.09
N ASN A 395 -120.89 41.90 41.93
CA ASN A 395 -119.67 41.36 41.32
C ASN A 395 -119.58 41.73 39.83
N PRO A 396 -119.31 43.01 39.51
CA PRO A 396 -119.31 43.55 38.15
C PRO A 396 -118.21 43.02 37.21
N GLY A 397 -117.24 42.23 37.69
CA GLY A 397 -116.01 41.93 36.95
C GLY A 397 -115.08 43.15 36.89
N GLU A 398 -114.15 43.14 35.93
CA GLU A 398 -113.24 44.26 35.72
C GLU A 398 -113.86 45.28 34.77
N LEU A 399 -113.85 46.56 35.15
CA LEU A 399 -114.41 47.67 34.37
C LEU A 399 -113.33 48.67 33.99
N SER A 400 -113.39 49.15 32.74
CA SER A 400 -112.57 50.23 32.22
C SER A 400 -113.46 51.30 31.61
N ILE A 401 -113.19 52.57 31.87
CA ILE A 401 -114.00 53.69 31.36
C ILE A 401 -113.11 54.55 30.49
N VAL A 402 -113.53 54.75 29.24
CA VAL A 402 -112.79 55.56 28.27
C VAL A 402 -113.66 56.72 27.81
N GLY A 403 -113.20 57.93 28.07
CA GLY A 403 -113.84 59.15 27.63
C GLY A 403 -113.26 59.65 26.31
N PHE A 404 -114.15 60.10 25.43
CA PHE A 404 -113.85 60.72 24.14
C PHE A 404 -114.39 62.16 24.08
N SER A 405 -113.84 62.95 23.18
CA SER A 405 -114.37 64.25 22.77
C SER A 405 -114.47 64.32 21.25
N ASP A 406 -115.22 65.31 20.76
CA ASP A 406 -115.11 65.80 19.39
C ASP A 406 -113.70 66.36 19.12
N SER A 407 -113.39 66.56 17.83
CA SER A 407 -112.09 67.08 17.37
C SER A 407 -112.02 68.61 17.36
N SER A 408 -113.07 69.30 17.83
CA SER A 408 -113.11 70.76 17.87
C SER A 408 -112.23 71.34 18.98
N GLY A 409 -111.42 72.34 18.63
CA GLY A 409 -110.50 72.99 19.56
C GLY A 409 -109.23 72.18 19.89
N PRO A 410 -108.47 72.57 20.93
CA PRO A 410 -107.16 71.98 21.19
C PRO A 410 -107.21 70.53 21.72
N ALA A 411 -106.43 69.64 21.12
CA ALA A 411 -106.31 68.22 21.52
C ALA A 411 -106.10 68.00 23.03
N GLU A 412 -105.25 68.82 23.68
CA GLU A 412 -104.98 68.72 25.12
C GLU A 412 -106.22 69.05 25.97
N LEU A 413 -107.01 70.04 25.53
CA LEU A 413 -108.27 70.37 26.16
C LEU A 413 -109.26 69.21 26.00
N ASN A 414 -109.34 68.63 24.80
CA ASN A 414 -110.19 67.49 24.49
C ASN A 414 -109.85 66.26 25.32
N ARG A 415 -108.56 65.94 25.51
CA ARG A 415 -108.11 64.88 26.43
C ARG A 415 -108.50 65.17 27.88
N SER A 416 -108.26 66.39 28.37
CA SER A 416 -108.62 66.77 29.75
C SER A 416 -110.14 66.69 29.98
N LEU A 417 -110.93 67.10 28.98
CA LEU A 417 -112.39 67.11 29.03
C LEU A 417 -112.93 65.68 29.03
N SER A 418 -112.39 64.83 28.17
CA SER A 418 -112.81 63.45 28.06
C SER A 418 -112.43 62.62 29.30
N LEU A 419 -111.27 62.88 29.92
CA LEU A 419 -110.90 62.29 31.21
C LEU A 419 -111.88 62.70 32.32
N ARG A 420 -112.26 63.98 32.38
CA ARG A 420 -113.25 64.46 33.35
C ARG A 420 -114.61 63.81 33.16
N ARG A 421 -115.05 63.62 31.90
CA ARG A 421 -116.28 62.87 31.57
C ARG A 421 -116.20 61.43 32.06
N ALA A 422 -115.10 60.73 31.77
CA ALA A 422 -114.88 59.35 32.24
C ALA A 422 -114.87 59.26 33.78
N ALA A 423 -114.24 60.21 34.46
CA ALA A 423 -114.24 60.30 35.92
C ALA A 423 -115.64 60.56 36.50
N ALA A 424 -116.45 61.40 35.83
CA ALA A 424 -117.84 61.63 36.21
C ALA A 424 -118.69 60.35 36.09
N VAL A 425 -118.50 59.56 35.03
CA VAL A 425 -119.15 58.23 34.89
C VAL A 425 -118.69 57.28 35.99
N ARG A 426 -117.39 57.24 36.33
CA ARG A 426 -116.89 56.43 37.45
C ARG A 426 -117.60 56.80 38.76
N LEU A 427 -117.70 58.09 39.07
CA LEU A 427 -118.37 58.55 40.29
C LEU A 427 -119.85 58.18 40.28
N ALA A 428 -120.53 58.33 39.14
CA ALA A 428 -121.94 57.95 39.00
C ALA A 428 -122.16 56.44 39.19
N LEU A 429 -121.29 55.58 38.65
CA LEU A 429 -121.34 54.12 38.87
C LEU A 429 -121.15 53.76 40.35
N ILE A 430 -120.19 54.39 41.02
CA ILE A 430 -119.94 54.16 42.45
C ILE A 430 -121.14 54.59 43.30
N ASN A 431 -121.70 55.77 43.01
CA ASN A 431 -122.90 56.25 43.68
C ASN A 431 -124.13 55.37 43.42
N ALA A 432 -124.17 54.70 42.27
CA ALA A 432 -125.21 53.72 41.93
C ALA A 432 -124.97 52.32 42.54
N GLY A 433 -123.88 52.12 43.29
CA GLY A 433 -123.60 50.90 44.07
C GLY A 433 -122.52 49.99 43.51
N VAL A 434 -121.85 50.36 42.40
CA VAL A 434 -120.72 49.56 41.86
C VAL A 434 -119.49 49.71 42.78
N PRO A 435 -118.85 48.62 43.22
CA PRO A 435 -117.63 48.71 44.01
C PRO A 435 -116.54 49.50 43.27
N GLY A 436 -115.97 50.53 43.90
CA GLY A 436 -114.95 51.37 43.25
C GLY A 436 -113.68 50.62 42.82
N ALA A 437 -113.41 49.44 43.41
CA ALA A 437 -112.31 48.55 43.04
C ALA A 437 -112.55 47.80 41.73
N ALA A 438 -113.80 47.70 41.25
CA ALA A 438 -114.11 47.07 39.97
C ALA A 438 -113.67 47.95 38.79
N VAL A 439 -113.63 49.27 38.96
CA VAL A 439 -113.15 50.20 37.92
C VAL A 439 -111.64 50.30 37.99
N THR A 440 -110.94 49.48 37.20
CA THR A 440 -109.48 49.38 37.19
C THR A 440 -108.80 50.43 36.34
N SER A 441 -109.53 51.02 35.37
CA SER A 441 -109.00 52.11 34.54
C SER A 441 -110.05 53.19 34.24
N VAL A 442 -109.58 54.43 34.23
CA VAL A 442 -110.32 55.61 33.77
C VAL A 442 -109.37 56.41 32.90
N THR A 443 -109.68 56.51 31.60
CA THR A 443 -108.80 57.14 30.61
C THR A 443 -109.58 58.16 29.80
N GLY A 444 -108.95 59.28 29.46
CA GLY A 444 -109.46 60.24 28.49
C GLY A 444 -108.60 60.22 27.23
N LEU A 445 -109.14 59.75 26.11
CA LEU A 445 -108.43 59.71 24.82
C LEU A 445 -108.63 60.96 23.97
N GLY A 446 -109.39 61.95 24.44
CA GLY A 446 -109.74 63.12 23.63
C GLY A 446 -110.31 62.71 22.27
N GLU A 447 -109.64 63.17 21.22
CA GLU A 447 -109.94 62.91 19.81
C GLU A 447 -109.03 61.83 19.16
N ASP A 448 -108.22 61.10 19.95
CA ASP A 448 -107.21 60.18 19.41
C ASP A 448 -107.80 58.90 18.77
N ALA A 449 -109.00 58.49 19.19
CA ALA A 449 -109.70 57.30 18.67
C ALA A 449 -111.23 57.38 18.87
N PRO A 450 -111.91 58.41 18.34
CA PRO A 450 -113.32 58.66 18.63
C PRO A 450 -114.22 57.54 18.05
N PRO A 451 -115.39 57.27 18.65
CA PRO A 451 -116.33 56.28 18.14
C PRO A 451 -116.85 56.57 16.72
N VAL A 452 -116.98 57.85 16.36
CA VAL A 452 -117.30 58.31 15.01
C VAL A 452 -116.07 59.00 14.44
N ALA A 453 -115.56 58.51 13.31
CA ALA A 453 -114.46 59.16 12.63
C ALA A 453 -114.92 60.52 12.05
N THR A 454 -114.16 61.56 12.34
CA THR A 454 -114.41 62.93 11.89
C THR A 454 -113.12 63.53 11.37
N ASP A 455 -113.23 64.55 10.52
CA ASP A 455 -112.09 65.40 10.17
C ASP A 455 -111.64 66.24 11.40
N ASP A 456 -110.47 66.88 11.32
CA ASP A 456 -109.99 67.78 12.37
C ASP A 456 -110.94 68.97 12.56
N ASP A 457 -110.99 69.50 13.78
CA ASP A 457 -111.80 70.67 14.18
C ASP A 457 -113.31 70.53 13.89
N THR A 458 -113.85 69.32 14.02
CA THR A 458 -115.26 69.00 13.72
C THR A 458 -116.05 68.74 15.00
N GLU A 459 -117.17 69.45 15.18
CA GLU A 459 -118.12 69.15 16.24
C GLU A 459 -118.95 67.90 15.89
N GLU A 460 -118.81 66.84 16.69
CA GLU A 460 -119.58 65.60 16.55
C GLU A 460 -120.14 65.16 17.91
N ALA A 461 -121.47 65.20 18.03
CA ALA A 461 -122.17 64.84 19.26
C ALA A 461 -121.96 63.38 19.66
N GLY A 462 -121.83 62.48 18.68
CA GLY A 462 -121.51 61.08 18.89
C GLY A 462 -120.14 60.83 19.54
N ASN A 463 -119.23 61.81 19.46
CA ASN A 463 -117.88 61.69 20.01
C ASN A 463 -117.75 62.26 21.43
N ARG A 464 -118.75 63.01 21.90
CA ARG A 464 -118.83 63.49 23.29
C ARG A 464 -119.40 62.39 24.18
N VAL A 465 -118.62 61.34 24.40
CA VAL A 465 -119.10 60.11 25.03
C VAL A 465 -118.07 59.50 25.97
N ALA A 466 -118.52 58.86 27.05
CA ALA A 466 -117.71 57.95 27.84
C ALA A 466 -118.26 56.53 27.70
N VAL A 467 -117.43 55.62 27.23
CA VAL A 467 -117.78 54.22 27.01
C VAL A 467 -117.28 53.40 28.20
N ILE A 468 -118.19 52.62 28.78
CA ILE A 468 -117.89 51.69 29.87
C ILE A 468 -117.63 50.33 29.24
N TYR A 469 -116.45 49.77 29.48
CA TYR A 469 -116.08 48.44 29.08
C TYR A 469 -116.03 47.50 30.29
N GLY A 470 -116.36 46.23 30.09
CA GLY A 470 -116.21 45.22 31.13
C GLY A 470 -115.87 43.84 30.59
N ARG A 471 -115.42 42.95 31.48
CA ARG A 471 -115.09 41.56 31.19
C ARG A 471 -115.25 40.64 32.39
#